data_AF-A0A7G1IB92-F1
#
_entry.id   AF-A0A7G1IB92-F1
#
_cell.length_a   1.000
_cell.length_b   1.000
_cell.length_c   1.000
_cell.angle_alpha   90.00
_cell.angle_beta   90.00
_cell.angle_gamma   90.00
#
_symmetry.space_group_name_H-M   'P 1'
#
loop_
_entity.id
_entity.type
_entity.pdbx_description
1 polymer ?
#
loop_
_entity_poly.entity_id
_entity_poly.type
_entity_poly.pdbx_seq_one_letter_code
_entity_poly.pdbx_strand_id
1 'polypeptide(L)'
;MTDGPLIVQSDKTVLLEVDHDLAGAARAAIAPFAELERAPEHVHTYRITPLALWNARAAGHDAEQVVDALVSFSRYAVPQPLLVDIVDTMARYGRLQLVKNPAHGLTLLSLDRAVLEEVLRNKKIAPMLGARIDEDTVVVHPSERGRVKQLLLKIGWPAEDLAGYVDGEAHPISLHEDGWQLRDYQQMATDSFWSGGSGVVVLPCGAGKTLVGAAAMAKAQATTLILVTNIVAARQWKRELVARTSLTDDEIGEYSGERKEIRPVTISTYQMITRRTKGEYRHLELFDSRDWG
;
A
#
# COMPACT_ATOMS: atom_id res chain seq x y z
N MET A 1 24.29 -11.13 -28.22
CA MET A 1 23.54 -9.86 -28.13
C MET A 1 22.09 -10.21 -28.37
N THR A 2 21.26 -10.02 -27.36
CA THR A 2 19.80 -10.18 -27.43
C THR A 2 19.23 -8.98 -28.17
N ASP A 3 18.40 -9.21 -29.19
CA ASP A 3 17.64 -8.16 -29.86
C ASP A 3 16.38 -7.86 -29.02
N GLY A 4 16.61 -7.19 -27.89
CA GLY A 4 15.59 -6.89 -26.90
C GLY A 4 14.97 -5.50 -27.10
N PRO A 5 13.72 -5.26 -26.65
CA PRO A 5 13.05 -3.97 -26.77
C PRO A 5 13.50 -2.93 -25.73
N LEU A 6 14.33 -3.32 -24.74
CA LEU A 6 14.77 -2.44 -23.66
C LEU A 6 16.15 -1.83 -23.92
N ILE A 7 16.31 -0.57 -23.52
CA ILE A 7 17.61 0.08 -23.34
C ILE A 7 17.71 0.46 -21.87
N VAL A 8 18.59 -0.21 -21.14
CA VAL A 8 18.77 -0.03 -19.70
C VAL A 8 20.00 0.84 -19.43
N GLN A 9 19.80 1.96 -18.74
CA GLN A 9 20.84 2.95 -18.47
C GLN A 9 21.33 2.86 -17.02
N SER A 10 22.58 3.26 -16.78
CA SER A 10 23.21 3.20 -15.45
C SER A 10 22.55 4.12 -14.41
N ASP A 11 21.79 5.11 -14.85
CA ASP A 11 21.05 6.06 -14.01
C ASP A 11 19.66 5.54 -13.60
N LYS A 12 19.38 4.24 -13.79
CA LYS A 12 18.10 3.58 -13.51
C LYS A 12 16.96 3.92 -14.48
N THR A 13 17.25 4.59 -15.59
CA THR A 13 16.30 4.79 -16.68
C THR A 13 16.20 3.51 -17.52
N VAL A 14 14.97 3.12 -17.85
CA VAL A 14 14.68 2.00 -18.77
C VAL A 14 13.81 2.54 -19.90
N LEU A 15 14.33 2.47 -21.13
CA LEU A 15 13.58 2.85 -22.33
C LEU A 15 13.00 1.59 -22.96
N LEU A 16 11.71 1.61 -23.28
CA LEU A 16 11.01 0.52 -23.94
C LEU A 16 10.54 0.98 -25.31
N GLU A 17 11.04 0.36 -26.37
CA GLU A 17 10.54 0.54 -27.74
C GLU A 17 9.19 -0.16 -27.90
N VAL A 18 8.15 0.61 -28.21
CA VAL A 18 6.76 0.13 -28.22
C VAL A 18 6.46 -0.73 -29.45
N ASP A 19 7.09 -0.40 -30.58
CA ASP A 19 6.85 -1.04 -31.88
C ASP A 19 7.58 -2.39 -32.03
N HIS A 20 8.36 -2.81 -31.03
CA HIS A 20 9.08 -4.09 -31.04
C HIS A 20 8.15 -5.25 -30.68
N ASP A 21 8.29 -6.40 -31.36
CA ASP A 21 7.40 -7.57 -31.16
C ASP A 21 7.32 -8.04 -29.70
N LEU A 22 8.45 -8.00 -28.98
CA LEU A 22 8.54 -8.36 -27.56
C LEU A 22 8.13 -7.25 -26.58
N ALA A 23 7.67 -6.09 -27.04
CA ALA A 23 7.41 -4.93 -26.16
C ALA A 23 6.35 -5.22 -25.08
N GLY A 24 5.30 -5.97 -25.42
CA GLY A 24 4.28 -6.39 -24.47
C GLY A 24 4.83 -7.27 -23.34
N ALA A 25 5.66 -8.25 -23.70
CA ALA A 25 6.31 -9.15 -22.74
C ALA A 25 7.32 -8.41 -21.85
N ALA A 26 8.16 -7.56 -22.45
CA ALA A 26 9.12 -6.74 -21.70
C ALA A 26 8.42 -5.78 -20.73
N ARG A 27 7.32 -5.15 -21.16
CA ARG A 27 6.50 -4.30 -20.30
C ARG A 27 5.96 -5.05 -19.09
N ALA A 28 5.43 -6.26 -19.29
CA ALA A 28 4.94 -7.09 -18.21
C ALA A 28 6.08 -7.53 -17.27
N ALA A 29 7.25 -7.83 -17.81
CA ALA A 29 8.42 -8.27 -17.03
C ALA A 29 8.97 -7.16 -16.12
N ILE A 30 8.97 -5.90 -16.55
CA ILE A 30 9.48 -4.77 -15.75
C ILE A 30 8.43 -4.12 -14.85
N ALA A 31 7.13 -4.36 -15.11
CA ALA A 31 6.03 -3.74 -14.38
C ALA A 31 6.10 -3.90 -12.83
N PRO A 32 6.59 -5.02 -12.26
CA PRO A 32 6.68 -5.15 -10.82
C PRO A 32 7.66 -4.20 -10.14
N PHE A 33 8.71 -3.74 -10.86
CA PHE A 33 9.85 -3.05 -10.25
C PHE A 33 10.27 -1.75 -10.96
N ALA A 34 9.59 -1.35 -12.03
CA ALA A 34 9.85 -0.11 -12.76
C ALA A 34 8.57 0.73 -12.91
N GLU A 35 8.68 2.02 -12.58
CA GLU A 35 7.56 2.97 -12.62
C GLU A 35 7.54 3.69 -13.97
N LEU A 36 6.37 3.86 -14.58
CA LEU A 36 6.23 4.60 -15.83
C LEU A 36 6.40 6.12 -15.57
N GLU A 37 7.42 6.74 -16.18
CA GLU A 37 7.63 8.19 -16.13
C GLU A 37 6.94 8.89 -17.31
N ARG A 38 7.08 8.34 -18.52
CA ARG A 38 6.56 8.95 -19.78
C ARG A 38 6.15 7.87 -20.78
N ALA A 39 5.06 8.11 -21.50
CA ALA A 39 4.57 7.22 -22.56
C ALA A 39 4.24 7.98 -23.86
N PRO A 40 5.27 8.50 -24.57
CA PRO A 40 5.09 8.98 -25.94
C PRO A 40 4.94 7.79 -26.91
N GLU A 41 4.55 8.09 -28.16
CA GLU A 41 4.11 7.10 -29.17
C GLU A 41 5.07 5.92 -29.38
N HIS A 42 6.38 6.17 -29.53
CA HIS A 42 7.34 5.13 -29.92
C HIS A 42 8.19 4.56 -28.79
N VAL A 43 8.46 5.34 -27.74
CA VAL A 43 9.42 4.95 -26.69
C VAL A 43 8.90 5.34 -25.32
N HIS A 44 8.50 4.35 -24.53
CA HIS A 44 8.12 4.58 -23.14
C HIS A 44 9.36 4.70 -22.25
N THR A 45 9.32 5.60 -21.27
CA THR A 45 10.39 5.79 -20.27
C THR A 45 9.89 5.30 -18.93
N TYR A 46 10.63 4.37 -18.35
CA TYR A 46 10.42 3.85 -16.99
C TYR A 46 11.62 4.18 -16.10
N ARG A 47 11.39 4.17 -14.79
CA ARG A 47 12.40 4.38 -13.76
C ARG A 47 12.39 3.25 -12.75
N ILE A 48 13.56 2.70 -12.48
CA ILE A 48 13.76 1.79 -11.35
C ILE A 48 13.98 2.64 -10.10
N THR A 49 13.10 2.52 -9.12
CA THR A 49 13.19 3.23 -7.83
C THR A 49 13.45 2.21 -6.71
N PRO A 50 14.11 2.60 -5.60
CA PRO A 50 14.24 1.72 -4.44
C PRO A 50 12.89 1.23 -3.91
N LEU A 51 11.87 2.12 -3.90
CA LEU A 51 10.52 1.77 -3.48
C LEU A 51 9.90 0.69 -4.38
N ALA A 52 10.02 0.82 -5.70
CA ALA A 52 9.51 -0.18 -6.64
C ALA A 52 10.22 -1.53 -6.46
N LEU A 53 11.54 -1.54 -6.28
CA LEU A 53 12.31 -2.76 -5.98
C LEU A 53 11.87 -3.44 -4.67
N TRP A 54 11.65 -2.67 -3.62
CA TRP A 54 11.17 -3.20 -2.34
C TRP A 54 9.72 -3.69 -2.41
N ASN A 55 8.86 -3.01 -3.17
CA ASN A 55 7.50 -3.47 -3.43
C ASN A 55 7.50 -4.78 -4.22
N ALA A 56 8.36 -4.90 -5.24
CA ALA A 56 8.54 -6.14 -5.98
C ALA A 56 8.98 -7.26 -5.04
N ARG A 57 9.92 -6.99 -4.13
CA ARG A 57 10.37 -7.96 -3.12
C ARG A 57 9.25 -8.40 -2.18
N ALA A 58 8.46 -7.45 -1.69
CA ALA A 58 7.28 -7.71 -0.86
C ALA A 58 6.21 -8.55 -1.59
N ALA A 59 6.10 -8.37 -2.91
CA ALA A 59 5.20 -9.14 -3.78
C ALA A 59 5.76 -10.53 -4.16
N GLY A 60 6.93 -10.91 -3.65
CA GLY A 60 7.53 -12.23 -3.86
C GLY A 60 8.54 -12.31 -5.00
N HIS A 61 8.86 -11.20 -5.68
CA HIS A 61 9.92 -11.18 -6.69
C HIS A 61 11.31 -11.13 -6.03
N ASP A 62 12.22 -12.00 -6.45
CA ASP A 62 13.62 -11.93 -6.01
C ASP A 62 14.47 -11.08 -6.94
N ALA A 63 15.71 -10.78 -6.51
CA ALA A 63 16.61 -9.95 -7.30
C ALA A 63 17.09 -10.65 -8.58
N GLU A 64 17.14 -11.99 -8.60
CA GLU A 64 17.55 -12.76 -9.76
C GLU A 64 16.53 -12.61 -10.88
N GLN A 65 15.23 -12.71 -10.58
CA GLN A 65 14.14 -12.46 -11.53
C GLN A 65 14.17 -11.05 -12.11
N VAL A 66 14.46 -10.03 -11.27
CA VAL A 66 14.57 -8.64 -11.73
C VAL A 66 15.76 -8.46 -12.68
N VAL A 67 16.91 -9.02 -12.31
CA VAL A 67 18.13 -8.98 -13.14
C VAL A 67 17.91 -9.73 -14.45
N ASP A 68 17.33 -10.92 -14.41
CA ASP A 68 17.02 -11.74 -15.57
C ASP A 68 16.08 -11.01 -16.52
N ALA A 69 15.00 -10.38 -16.01
CA ALA A 69 14.10 -9.58 -16.84
C ALA A 69 14.84 -8.46 -17.58
N LEU A 70 15.75 -7.74 -16.91
CA LEU A 70 16.53 -6.68 -17.57
C LEU A 70 17.50 -7.24 -18.60
N VAL A 71 18.22 -8.32 -18.27
CA VAL A 71 19.24 -8.90 -19.16
C VAL A 71 18.58 -9.54 -20.39
N SER A 72 17.50 -10.29 -20.19
CA SER A 72 16.78 -11.03 -21.24
C SER A 72 16.12 -10.11 -22.27
N PHE A 73 15.59 -8.95 -21.84
CA PHE A 73 14.91 -8.00 -22.72
C PHE A 73 15.75 -6.80 -23.13
N SER A 74 17.00 -6.65 -22.66
CA SER A 74 17.85 -5.53 -23.06
C SER A 74 18.54 -5.77 -24.40
N ARG A 75 18.49 -4.76 -25.28
CA ARG A 75 19.23 -4.68 -26.55
C ARG A 75 20.73 -4.64 -26.34
N TYR A 76 21.17 -3.92 -25.32
CA TYR A 76 22.57 -3.73 -24.96
C TYR A 76 22.89 -4.42 -23.65
N ALA A 77 24.18 -4.67 -23.39
CA ALA A 77 24.59 -5.19 -22.10
C ALA A 77 24.15 -4.24 -20.98
N VAL A 78 23.46 -4.78 -19.97
CA VAL A 78 23.02 -4.00 -18.82
C VAL A 78 24.25 -3.58 -17.99
N PRO A 79 24.36 -2.31 -17.56
CA PRO A 79 25.50 -1.87 -16.78
C PRO A 79 25.67 -2.66 -15.48
N GLN A 80 26.82 -3.29 -15.28
CA GLN A 80 27.11 -4.07 -14.06
C GLN A 80 26.88 -3.29 -12.75
N PRO A 81 27.24 -2.00 -12.62
CA PRO A 81 26.96 -1.24 -11.40
C PRO A 81 25.47 -1.16 -11.06
N LEU A 82 24.60 -1.11 -12.07
CA LEU A 82 23.15 -1.10 -11.86
C LEU A 82 22.66 -2.45 -11.33
N LEU A 83 23.16 -3.57 -11.89
CA LEU A 83 22.77 -4.91 -11.44
C LEU A 83 23.16 -5.13 -9.98
N VAL A 84 24.35 -4.71 -9.58
CA VAL A 84 24.81 -4.77 -8.18
C VAL A 84 23.93 -3.91 -7.27
N ASP A 85 23.63 -2.68 -7.68
CA ASP A 85 22.77 -1.76 -6.90
C ASP A 85 21.35 -2.32 -6.71
N ILE A 86 20.78 -2.97 -7.72
CA ILE A 86 19.46 -3.65 -7.64
C ILE A 86 19.50 -4.74 -6.57
N VAL A 87 20.49 -5.64 -6.65
CA VAL A 87 20.66 -6.75 -5.70
C VAL A 87 20.83 -6.22 -4.27
N ASP A 88 21.74 -5.27 -4.09
CA ASP A 88 22.02 -4.66 -2.79
C ASP A 88 20.81 -3.93 -2.21
N THR A 89 20.03 -3.25 -3.05
CA THR A 89 18.82 -2.54 -2.64
C THR A 89 17.75 -3.53 -2.20
N MET A 90 17.45 -4.56 -3.02
CA MET A 90 16.43 -5.55 -2.68
C MET A 90 16.78 -6.36 -1.44
N ALA A 91 18.07 -6.62 -1.19
CA ALA A 91 18.56 -7.33 0.00
C ALA A 91 18.36 -6.56 1.33
N ARG A 92 17.91 -5.30 1.29
CA ARG A 92 17.59 -4.52 2.51
C ARG A 92 16.17 -4.77 3.02
N TYR A 93 15.26 -5.21 2.14
CA TYR A 93 13.89 -5.50 2.53
C TYR A 93 13.82 -6.72 3.44
N GLY A 94 13.01 -6.64 4.50
CA GLY A 94 12.81 -7.74 5.44
C GLY A 94 13.92 -7.93 6.47
N ARG A 95 15.03 -7.17 6.42
CA ARG A 95 16.02 -7.17 7.52
C ARG A 95 15.44 -6.66 8.83
N LEU A 96 14.43 -5.81 8.74
CA LEU A 96 13.61 -5.37 9.86
C LEU A 96 12.19 -5.88 9.65
N GLN A 97 11.59 -6.39 10.71
CA GLN A 97 10.24 -6.93 10.70
C GLN A 97 9.44 -6.32 11.84
N LEU A 98 8.29 -5.73 11.52
CA LEU A 98 7.31 -5.36 12.52
C LEU A 98 6.44 -6.58 12.79
N VAL A 99 6.43 -7.05 14.03
CA VAL A 99 5.71 -8.27 14.44
C VAL A 99 4.86 -7.98 15.67
N LYS A 100 3.77 -8.74 15.82
CA LYS A 100 2.93 -8.73 17.03
C LYS A 100 3.49 -9.75 18.02
N ASN A 101 4.12 -9.28 19.08
CA ASN A 101 4.60 -10.09 20.18
C ASN A 101 3.49 -10.33 21.23
N PRO A 102 3.22 -11.58 21.66
CA PRO A 102 2.16 -11.90 22.62
C PRO A 102 2.30 -11.20 23.99
N ALA A 103 3.54 -10.95 24.45
CA ALA A 103 3.81 -10.35 25.76
C ALA A 103 4.07 -8.83 25.68
N HIS A 104 4.59 -8.35 24.55
CA HIS A 104 5.09 -6.99 24.42
C HIS A 104 4.35 -6.11 23.40
N GLY A 105 3.32 -6.65 22.73
CA GLY A 105 2.55 -5.90 21.73
C GLY A 105 3.33 -5.74 20.43
N LEU A 106 3.37 -4.53 19.86
CA LEU A 106 4.09 -4.28 18.61
C LEU A 106 5.61 -4.20 18.86
N THR A 107 6.39 -4.99 18.12
CA THR A 107 7.85 -5.01 18.23
C THR A 107 8.51 -4.91 16.85
N LEU A 108 9.69 -4.29 16.81
CA LEU A 108 10.59 -4.31 15.67
C LEU A 108 11.67 -5.37 15.94
N LEU A 109 11.61 -6.46 15.18
CA LEU A 109 12.61 -7.51 15.13
C LEU A 109 13.62 -7.20 14.02
N SER A 110 14.90 -7.44 14.27
CA SER A 110 15.94 -7.33 13.26
C SER A 110 16.58 -8.69 12.98
N LEU A 111 16.79 -8.99 11.70
CA LEU A 111 17.63 -10.10 11.25
C LEU A 111 19.09 -9.67 11.06
N ASP A 112 19.37 -8.38 11.23
CA ASP A 112 20.70 -7.78 11.13
C ASP A 112 20.92 -6.82 12.29
N ARG A 113 21.75 -7.23 13.25
CA ARG A 113 22.01 -6.46 14.46
C ARG A 113 22.61 -5.08 14.18
N ALA A 114 23.47 -4.97 13.16
CA ALA A 114 24.09 -3.70 12.82
C ALA A 114 23.03 -2.68 12.35
N VAL A 115 22.03 -3.16 11.59
CA VAL A 115 20.90 -2.34 11.15
C VAL A 115 20.05 -1.89 12.35
N LEU A 116 19.78 -2.77 13.31
CA LEU A 116 19.03 -2.40 14.51
C LEU A 116 19.75 -1.30 15.30
N GLU A 117 21.07 -1.43 15.50
CA GLU A 117 21.86 -0.41 16.21
C GLU A 117 21.86 0.94 15.49
N GLU A 118 21.88 0.94 14.15
CA GLU A 118 21.72 2.16 13.35
C GLU A 118 20.36 2.82 13.59
N VAL A 119 19.29 2.01 13.55
CA VAL A 119 17.91 2.46 13.78
C VAL A 119 17.72 3.04 15.18
N LEU A 120 18.25 2.37 16.22
CA LEU A 120 18.17 2.82 17.62
C LEU A 120 18.87 4.16 17.85
N ARG A 121 19.96 4.43 17.11
CA ARG A 121 20.70 5.71 17.18
C ARG A 121 20.04 6.84 16.40
N ASN A 122 19.07 6.53 15.54
CA ASN A 122 18.39 7.53 14.74
C ASN A 122 17.47 8.41 15.61
N LYS A 123 17.85 9.68 15.79
CA LYS A 123 17.13 10.65 16.63
C LYS A 123 15.65 10.84 16.28
N LYS A 124 15.23 10.54 15.05
CA LYS A 124 13.83 10.66 14.62
C LYS A 124 13.01 9.40 14.91
N ILE A 125 13.65 8.24 14.94
CA ILE A 125 13.00 6.94 15.17
C ILE A 125 12.99 6.60 16.65
N ALA A 126 14.08 6.88 17.38
CA ALA A 126 14.20 6.56 18.81
C ALA A 126 12.97 6.94 19.67
N PRO A 127 12.30 8.10 19.48
CA PRO A 127 11.10 8.45 20.26
C PRO A 127 9.88 7.55 20.01
N MET A 128 9.91 6.73 18.96
CA MET A 128 8.84 5.79 18.58
C MET A 128 9.08 4.39 19.14
N LEU A 129 10.25 4.17 19.73
CA LEU A 129 10.70 2.89 20.25
C LEU A 129 10.62 2.89 21.78
N GLY A 130 10.27 1.74 22.34
CA GLY A 130 10.20 1.50 23.77
C GLY A 130 11.43 0.76 24.30
N ALA A 131 11.20 -0.08 25.31
CA ALA A 131 12.26 -0.91 25.89
C ALA A 131 12.83 -1.89 24.86
N ARG A 132 14.14 -2.11 24.94
CA ARG A 132 14.80 -3.21 24.24
C ARG A 132 14.49 -4.51 24.98
N ILE A 133 13.97 -5.50 24.26
CA ILE A 133 13.59 -6.81 24.82
C ILE A 133 14.81 -7.71 24.88
N ASP A 134 15.56 -7.76 23.78
CA ASP A 134 16.78 -8.56 23.63
C ASP A 134 17.74 -7.90 22.62
N GLU A 135 18.76 -8.64 22.18
CA GLU A 135 19.79 -8.11 21.28
C GLU A 135 19.24 -7.74 19.89
N ASP A 136 18.11 -8.29 19.47
CA ASP A 136 17.60 -8.16 18.11
C ASP A 136 16.15 -7.61 18.07
N THR A 137 15.55 -7.34 19.22
CA THR A 137 14.14 -6.92 19.33
C THR A 137 13.95 -5.69 20.22
N VAL A 138 13.17 -4.72 19.72
CA VAL A 138 12.76 -3.52 20.47
C VAL A 138 11.24 -3.30 20.37
N VAL A 139 10.63 -2.80 21.45
CA VAL A 139 9.21 -2.41 21.44
C VAL A 139 9.01 -1.22 20.51
N VAL A 140 7.87 -1.18 19.81
CA VAL A 140 7.43 -0.03 19.01
C VAL A 140 6.08 0.44 19.56
N HIS A 141 5.92 1.75 19.73
CA HIS A 141 4.63 2.29 20.11
C HIS A 141 3.58 2.01 19.00
N PRO A 142 2.44 1.37 19.29
CA PRO A 142 1.47 0.98 18.26
C PRO A 142 0.99 2.13 17.37
N SER A 143 0.78 3.31 17.96
CA SER A 143 0.39 4.55 17.26
C SER A 143 1.46 5.06 16.29
N GLU A 144 2.72 4.66 16.45
CA GLU A 144 3.85 5.08 15.63
C GLU A 144 4.17 4.07 14.51
N ARG A 145 3.49 2.92 14.41
CA ARG A 145 3.75 1.86 13.39
C ARG A 145 3.94 2.43 11.99
N GLY A 146 3.00 3.25 11.53
CA GLY A 146 3.06 3.87 10.20
C GLY A 146 4.22 4.86 10.04
N ARG A 147 4.50 5.66 11.08
CA ARG A 147 5.55 6.68 11.04
C ARG A 147 6.95 6.07 11.12
N VAL A 148 7.13 5.00 11.92
CA VAL A 148 8.34 4.17 11.94
C VAL A 148 8.59 3.60 10.55
N LYS A 149 7.59 2.96 9.91
CA LYS A 149 7.74 2.44 8.53
C LYS A 149 8.20 3.52 7.54
N GLN A 150 7.59 4.70 7.59
CA GLN A 150 7.99 5.80 6.70
C GLN A 150 9.42 6.29 6.95
N LEU A 151 9.86 6.36 8.21
CA LEU A 151 11.22 6.78 8.52
C LEU A 151 12.25 5.71 8.16
N LEU A 152 11.94 4.44 8.42
CA LEU A 152 12.71 3.27 8.04
C LEU A 152 12.93 3.22 6.51
N LEU A 153 11.86 3.43 5.74
CA LEU A 153 11.94 3.57 4.28
C LEU A 153 12.90 4.71 3.86
N LYS A 154 12.80 5.88 4.52
CA LYS A 154 13.63 7.06 4.19
C LYS A 154 15.11 6.86 4.50
N ILE A 155 15.46 6.03 5.48
CA ILE A 155 16.85 5.70 5.79
C ILE A 155 17.37 4.46 5.04
N GLY A 156 16.53 3.86 4.20
CA GLY A 156 16.93 2.75 3.33
C GLY A 156 16.80 1.36 3.95
N TRP A 157 16.06 1.23 5.04
CA TRP A 157 15.82 -0.04 5.76
C TRP A 157 14.32 -0.32 5.86
N PRO A 158 13.62 -0.57 4.75
CA PRO A 158 12.17 -0.82 4.78
C PRO A 158 11.84 -2.05 5.63
N ALA A 159 10.97 -1.87 6.63
CA ALA A 159 10.49 -2.98 7.42
C ALA A 159 9.38 -3.75 6.69
N GLU A 160 9.48 -5.07 6.72
CA GLU A 160 8.38 -5.96 6.42
C GLU A 160 7.38 -5.91 7.58
N ASP A 161 6.08 -5.86 7.27
CA ASP A 161 5.06 -5.63 8.28
C ASP A 161 4.19 -6.86 8.48
N LEU A 162 4.59 -7.69 9.43
CA LEU A 162 4.01 -8.99 9.78
C LEU A 162 3.14 -8.91 11.04
N ALA A 163 2.96 -7.72 11.62
CA ALA A 163 2.13 -7.54 12.82
C ALA A 163 0.64 -7.79 12.56
N GLY A 164 0.26 -8.01 11.29
CA GLY A 164 -1.11 -8.26 10.84
C GLY A 164 -1.99 -7.02 10.92
N TYR A 165 -3.27 -7.21 10.61
CA TYR A 165 -4.32 -6.26 10.88
C TYR A 165 -5.07 -6.68 12.14
N VAL A 166 -5.76 -5.74 12.78
CA VAL A 166 -6.81 -6.11 13.72
C VAL A 166 -7.99 -6.57 12.86
N ASP A 167 -8.56 -7.73 13.15
CA ASP A 167 -9.77 -8.15 12.48
C ASP A 167 -10.86 -7.13 12.79
N GLY A 168 -11.44 -6.53 11.75
CA GLY A 168 -12.50 -5.57 11.93
C GLY A 168 -13.71 -6.22 12.61
N GLU A 169 -14.41 -5.46 13.44
CA GLU A 169 -15.67 -5.89 14.06
C GLU A 169 -16.61 -6.39 12.96
N ALA A 170 -17.11 -7.63 13.09
CA ALA A 170 -17.92 -8.25 12.04
C ALA A 170 -19.23 -7.47 11.81
N HIS A 171 -19.51 -7.17 10.55
CA HIS A 171 -20.72 -6.49 10.11
C HIS A 171 -21.15 -7.03 8.74
N PRO A 172 -22.27 -7.77 8.65
CA PRO A 172 -22.72 -8.35 7.39
C PRO A 172 -23.08 -7.31 6.33
N ILE A 173 -22.46 -7.39 5.14
CA ILE A 173 -22.69 -6.48 4.01
C ILE A 173 -22.72 -7.28 2.70
N SER A 174 -23.86 -7.49 2.05
CA SER A 174 -23.88 -8.12 0.72
C SER A 174 -24.06 -7.09 -0.38
N LEU A 175 -23.47 -7.30 -1.55
CA LEU A 175 -23.82 -6.53 -2.75
C LEU A 175 -25.19 -6.96 -3.28
N HIS A 176 -25.99 -5.99 -3.70
CA HIS A 176 -27.22 -6.24 -4.46
C HIS A 176 -26.88 -6.17 -5.95
N GLU A 177 -26.86 -7.31 -6.63
CA GLU A 177 -26.58 -7.42 -8.08
C GLU A 177 -27.86 -7.62 -8.91
N ASP A 178 -29.00 -7.14 -8.41
CA ASP A 178 -30.27 -7.22 -9.12
C ASP A 178 -30.28 -6.25 -10.31
N GLY A 179 -30.17 -6.79 -11.52
CA GLY A 179 -30.20 -6.01 -12.76
C GLY A 179 -28.88 -5.30 -13.11
N TRP A 180 -27.80 -5.56 -12.39
CA TRP A 180 -26.45 -5.10 -12.73
C TRP A 180 -25.41 -6.01 -12.05
N GLN A 181 -24.20 -6.05 -12.60
CA GLN A 181 -23.07 -6.77 -12.00
C GLN A 181 -21.81 -5.92 -12.05
N LEU A 182 -20.83 -6.22 -11.20
CA LEU A 182 -19.49 -5.64 -11.33
C LEU A 182 -18.91 -5.96 -12.70
N ARG A 183 -18.19 -4.99 -13.27
CA ARG A 183 -17.42 -5.21 -14.50
C ARG A 183 -16.18 -6.05 -14.19
N ASP A 184 -15.67 -6.79 -15.16
CA ASP A 184 -14.51 -7.69 -14.98
C ASP A 184 -13.32 -7.00 -14.32
N TYR A 185 -12.97 -5.78 -14.76
CA TYR A 185 -11.86 -5.04 -14.18
C TYR A 185 -12.13 -4.58 -12.73
N GLN A 186 -13.39 -4.39 -12.34
CA GLN A 186 -13.78 -4.04 -10.97
C GLN A 186 -13.67 -5.26 -10.07
N GLN A 187 -14.16 -6.41 -10.56
CA GLN A 187 -14.03 -7.70 -9.86
C GLN A 187 -12.55 -8.05 -9.64
N MET A 188 -11.74 -7.99 -10.70
CA MET A 188 -10.29 -8.23 -10.60
C MET A 188 -9.61 -7.28 -9.60
N ALA A 189 -9.98 -6.00 -9.58
CA ALA A 189 -9.44 -5.04 -8.64
C ALA A 189 -9.82 -5.37 -7.19
N THR A 190 -11.07 -5.75 -6.95
CA THR A 190 -11.57 -6.17 -5.63
C THR A 190 -10.91 -7.48 -5.17
N ASP A 191 -10.77 -8.48 -6.04
CA ASP A 191 -10.10 -9.75 -5.76
C ASP A 191 -8.63 -9.53 -5.39
N SER A 192 -7.91 -8.76 -6.20
CA SER A 192 -6.49 -8.46 -5.97
C SER A 192 -6.29 -7.71 -4.65
N PHE A 193 -7.14 -6.72 -4.37
CA PHE A 193 -7.09 -5.98 -3.11
C PHE A 193 -7.32 -6.90 -1.90
N TRP A 194 -8.34 -7.76 -1.95
CA TRP A 194 -8.64 -8.68 -0.85
C TRP A 194 -7.52 -9.69 -0.61
N SER A 195 -6.97 -10.28 -1.69
CA SER A 195 -5.84 -11.22 -1.56
C SER A 195 -4.58 -10.58 -0.97
N GLY A 196 -4.38 -9.27 -1.18
CA GLY A 196 -3.24 -8.54 -0.66
C GLY A 196 -3.37 -8.07 0.79
N GLY A 197 -4.57 -8.13 1.38
CA GLY A 197 -4.88 -7.64 2.73
C GLY A 197 -4.94 -6.11 2.86
N SER A 198 -4.04 -5.37 2.21
CA SER A 198 -4.17 -3.92 1.99
C SER A 198 -3.53 -3.49 0.68
N GLY A 199 -3.95 -2.35 0.13
CA GLY A 199 -3.38 -1.85 -1.12
C GLY A 199 -4.00 -0.54 -1.61
N VAL A 200 -3.57 -0.13 -2.81
CA VAL A 200 -4.10 1.04 -3.51
C VAL A 200 -4.64 0.61 -4.87
N VAL A 201 -5.92 0.87 -5.11
CA VAL A 201 -6.56 0.61 -6.41
C VAL A 201 -6.68 1.93 -7.18
N VAL A 202 -6.05 2.00 -8.36
CA VAL A 202 -6.07 3.18 -9.22
C VAL A 202 -7.07 2.99 -10.36
N LEU A 203 -8.10 3.84 -10.40
CA LEU A 203 -9.14 3.81 -11.44
C LEU A 203 -9.44 5.23 -11.94
N PRO A 204 -9.71 5.41 -13.25
CA PRO A 204 -10.06 6.71 -13.80
C PRO A 204 -11.40 7.23 -13.25
N CYS A 205 -11.68 8.51 -13.44
CA CYS A 205 -12.98 9.09 -13.09
C CYS A 205 -14.10 8.38 -13.86
N GLY A 206 -15.22 8.09 -13.19
CA GLY A 206 -16.35 7.37 -13.80
C GLY A 206 -16.21 5.85 -13.91
N ALA A 207 -15.04 5.26 -13.62
CA ALA A 207 -14.83 3.81 -13.71
C ALA A 207 -15.47 2.98 -12.59
N GLY A 208 -16.18 3.61 -11.64
CA GLY A 208 -16.86 2.94 -10.52
C GLY A 208 -15.97 2.65 -9.30
N LYS A 209 -15.13 3.63 -8.90
CA LYS A 209 -14.32 3.55 -7.67
C LYS A 209 -15.14 3.19 -6.43
N THR A 210 -16.32 3.78 -6.30
CA THR A 210 -17.23 3.52 -5.17
C THR A 210 -17.74 2.08 -5.19
N LEU A 211 -18.02 1.51 -6.36
CA LEU A 211 -18.47 0.12 -6.48
C LEU A 211 -17.38 -0.88 -6.08
N VAL A 212 -16.12 -0.62 -6.47
CA VAL A 212 -14.98 -1.44 -6.02
C VAL A 212 -14.82 -1.37 -4.50
N GLY A 213 -15.02 -0.20 -3.89
CA GLY A 213 -15.04 -0.03 -2.44
C GLY A 213 -16.18 -0.81 -1.77
N ALA A 214 -17.41 -0.71 -2.29
CA ALA A 214 -18.56 -1.46 -1.80
C ALA A 214 -18.35 -2.98 -1.91
N ALA A 215 -17.74 -3.44 -3.00
CA ALA A 215 -17.39 -4.84 -3.21
C ALA A 215 -16.31 -5.32 -2.23
N ALA A 216 -15.31 -4.47 -1.94
CA ALA A 216 -14.30 -4.76 -0.93
C ALA A 216 -14.94 -4.87 0.47
N MET A 217 -15.84 -3.95 0.83
CA MET A 217 -16.62 -4.02 2.09
C MET A 217 -17.45 -5.30 2.17
N ALA A 218 -18.09 -5.69 1.06
CA ALA A 218 -18.88 -6.91 1.01
C ALA A 218 -18.03 -8.18 1.16
N LYS A 219 -16.77 -8.17 0.72
CA LYS A 219 -15.85 -9.28 1.02
C LYS A 219 -15.36 -9.28 2.46
N ALA A 220 -15.10 -8.09 3.01
CA ALA A 220 -14.59 -7.94 4.36
C ALA A 220 -15.61 -8.31 5.43
N GLN A 221 -16.90 -8.07 5.21
CA GLN A 221 -17.97 -8.30 6.20
C GLN A 221 -17.63 -7.67 7.56
N ALA A 222 -17.11 -6.44 7.54
CA ALA A 222 -16.62 -5.75 8.73
C ALA A 222 -17.12 -4.30 8.80
N THR A 223 -17.05 -3.71 9.99
CA THR A 223 -17.29 -2.27 10.17
C THR A 223 -16.26 -1.46 9.38
N THR A 224 -16.69 -0.42 8.67
CA THR A 224 -15.81 0.29 7.73
C THR A 224 -15.82 1.80 7.97
N LEU A 225 -14.63 2.40 8.03
CA LEU A 225 -14.44 3.85 8.04
C LEU A 225 -14.03 4.34 6.65
N ILE A 226 -14.89 5.15 6.03
CA ILE A 226 -14.66 5.71 4.70
C ILE A 226 -14.22 7.17 4.83
N LEU A 227 -13.03 7.49 4.33
CA LEU A 227 -12.50 8.86 4.35
C LEU A 227 -12.69 9.55 3.01
N VAL A 228 -13.37 10.70 3.04
CA VAL A 228 -13.67 11.49 1.83
C VAL A 228 -13.16 12.92 1.93
N THR A 229 -13.08 13.59 0.79
CA THR A 229 -12.55 14.96 0.71
C THR A 229 -13.53 16.00 1.23
N ASN A 230 -14.84 15.79 1.07
CA ASN A 230 -15.87 16.75 1.45
C ASN A 230 -17.23 16.07 1.72
N ILE A 231 -18.17 16.86 2.19
CA ILE A 231 -19.53 16.42 2.56
C ILE A 231 -20.36 15.91 1.37
N VAL A 232 -20.15 16.45 0.18
CA VAL A 232 -20.87 16.03 -1.03
C VAL A 232 -20.45 14.62 -1.41
N ALA A 233 -19.14 14.33 -1.34
CA ALA A 233 -18.61 13.00 -1.52
C ALA A 233 -19.14 12.03 -0.45
N ALA A 234 -19.25 12.47 0.82
CA ALA A 234 -19.81 11.62 1.88
C ALA A 234 -21.25 11.18 1.56
N ARG A 235 -22.10 12.13 1.16
CA ARG A 235 -23.49 11.86 0.77
C ARG A 235 -23.60 11.04 -0.51
N GLN A 236 -22.65 11.16 -1.44
CA GLN A 236 -22.60 10.30 -2.62
C GLN A 236 -22.26 8.86 -2.24
N TRP A 237 -21.26 8.65 -1.37
CA TRP A 237 -20.94 7.33 -0.84
C TRP A 237 -22.13 6.71 -0.11
N LYS A 238 -22.78 7.44 0.80
CA LYS A 238 -23.96 6.95 1.51
C LYS A 238 -25.07 6.49 0.56
N ARG A 239 -25.41 7.31 -0.45
CA ARG A 239 -26.44 6.94 -1.45
C ARG A 239 -26.07 5.68 -2.24
N GLU A 240 -24.82 5.57 -2.69
CA GLU A 240 -24.40 4.40 -3.48
C GLU A 240 -24.38 3.13 -2.62
N LEU A 241 -23.92 3.21 -1.36
CA LEU A 241 -23.91 2.06 -0.46
C LEU A 241 -25.34 1.55 -0.19
N VAL A 242 -26.28 2.43 0.15
CA VAL A 242 -27.70 2.03 0.33
C VAL A 242 -28.29 1.45 -0.96
N ALA A 243 -27.92 1.98 -2.13
CA ALA A 243 -28.47 1.51 -3.40
C ALA A 243 -27.87 0.18 -3.89
N ARG A 244 -26.64 -0.15 -3.47
CA ARG A 244 -25.85 -1.25 -4.05
C ARG A 244 -25.52 -2.35 -3.06
N THR A 245 -25.82 -2.18 -1.77
CA THR A 245 -25.51 -3.15 -0.72
C THR A 245 -26.69 -3.36 0.21
N SER A 246 -26.64 -4.40 1.03
CA SER A 246 -27.66 -4.70 2.05
C SER A 246 -27.73 -3.70 3.20
N LEU A 247 -26.86 -2.69 3.22
CA LEU A 247 -26.83 -1.67 4.27
C LEU A 247 -28.08 -0.79 4.23
N THR A 248 -28.65 -0.57 5.41
CA THR A 248 -29.72 0.39 5.64
C THR A 248 -29.17 1.79 5.93
N ASP A 249 -30.02 2.82 5.83
CA ASP A 249 -29.61 4.20 6.11
C ASP A 249 -29.12 4.39 7.57
N ASP A 250 -29.68 3.62 8.51
CA ASP A 250 -29.36 3.65 9.93
C ASP A 250 -28.02 3.00 10.28
N GLU A 251 -27.50 2.14 9.40
CA GLU A 251 -26.19 1.51 9.55
C GLU A 251 -25.05 2.40 9.05
N ILE A 252 -25.37 3.49 8.33
CA ILE A 252 -24.41 4.41 7.74
C ILE A 252 -24.44 5.78 8.42
N GLY A 253 -23.39 6.05 9.20
CA GLY A 253 -23.17 7.30 9.93
C GLY A 253 -22.38 8.32 9.11
N GLU A 254 -22.72 9.60 9.29
CA GLU A 254 -21.95 10.73 8.76
C GLU A 254 -21.17 11.41 9.90
N TYR A 255 -19.85 11.46 9.77
CA TYR A 255 -18.96 12.15 10.70
C TYR A 255 -18.34 13.38 10.04
N SER A 256 -19.08 14.49 10.12
CA SER A 256 -18.76 15.78 9.51
C SER A 256 -18.81 16.92 10.54
N GLY A 257 -18.58 18.15 10.10
CA GLY A 257 -18.79 19.32 10.96
C GLY A 257 -20.27 19.52 11.35
N GLU A 258 -21.18 18.99 10.53
CA GLU A 258 -22.64 19.13 10.70
C GLU A 258 -23.24 17.98 11.50
N ARG A 259 -22.74 16.75 11.30
CA ARG A 259 -23.25 15.52 11.94
C ARG A 259 -22.12 14.73 12.58
N LYS A 260 -22.38 14.11 13.73
CA LYS A 260 -21.39 13.32 14.48
C LYS A 260 -21.95 11.95 14.79
N GLU A 261 -22.32 11.23 13.75
CA GLU A 261 -22.95 9.92 13.85
C GLU A 261 -21.89 8.86 13.58
N ILE A 262 -21.59 8.04 14.60
CA ILE A 262 -20.72 6.87 14.46
C ILE A 262 -21.64 5.64 14.38
N ARG A 263 -21.50 4.88 13.30
CA ARG A 263 -22.26 3.67 12.98
C ARG A 263 -21.32 2.58 12.44
N PRO A 264 -21.77 1.32 12.27
CA PRO A 264 -20.94 0.24 11.71
C PRO A 264 -20.24 0.62 10.40
N VAL A 265 -20.91 1.39 9.53
CA VAL A 265 -20.24 2.07 8.41
C VAL A 265 -20.26 3.57 8.70
N THR A 266 -19.08 4.18 8.83
CA THR A 266 -18.98 5.62 9.10
C THR A 266 -18.23 6.32 7.98
N ILE A 267 -18.79 7.41 7.46
CA ILE A 267 -18.17 8.22 6.41
C ILE A 267 -17.72 9.55 7.01
N SER A 268 -16.41 9.81 6.98
CA SER A 268 -15.79 10.98 7.60
C SER A 268 -15.00 11.82 6.60
N THR A 269 -14.92 13.14 6.83
CA THR A 269 -14.07 13.99 6.00
C THR A 269 -12.64 14.07 6.53
N TYR A 270 -11.64 14.10 5.64
CA TYR A 270 -10.22 14.26 6.04
C TYR A 270 -9.98 15.49 6.93
N GLN A 271 -10.71 16.58 6.68
CA GLN A 271 -10.60 17.81 7.44
C GLN A 271 -11.04 17.65 8.90
N MET A 272 -12.07 16.83 9.16
CA MET A 272 -12.51 16.56 10.52
C MET A 272 -11.46 15.81 11.33
N ILE A 273 -10.81 14.83 10.71
CA ILE A 273 -9.79 14.00 11.36
C ILE A 273 -8.53 14.80 11.66
N THR A 274 -8.11 15.65 10.73
CA THR A 274 -6.85 16.41 10.85
C THR A 274 -7.00 17.69 11.66
N ARG A 275 -8.22 18.05 12.10
CA ARG A 275 -8.49 19.27 12.86
C ARG A 275 -7.84 19.20 14.26
N ARG A 276 -6.86 20.08 14.47
CA ARG A 276 -6.22 20.28 15.77
C ARG A 276 -6.96 21.34 16.59
N THR A 277 -7.20 21.06 17.86
CA THR A 277 -7.66 22.06 18.84
C THR A 277 -6.70 22.03 20.02
N LYS A 278 -6.06 23.15 20.37
CA LYS A 278 -5.03 23.23 21.43
C LYS A 278 -3.86 22.24 21.26
N GLY A 279 -3.50 21.89 20.03
CA GLY A 279 -2.37 21.00 19.73
C GLY A 279 -2.72 19.51 19.64
N GLU A 280 -3.91 19.11 20.08
CA GLU A 280 -4.39 17.71 20.04
C GLU A 280 -5.40 17.50 18.90
N TYR A 281 -5.38 16.29 18.33
CA TYR A 281 -6.36 15.87 17.33
C TYR A 281 -7.63 15.38 18.04
N ARG A 282 -8.67 16.22 18.04
CA ARG A 282 -9.87 16.01 18.85
C ARG A 282 -10.76 14.85 18.36
N HIS A 283 -10.57 14.40 17.13
CA HIS A 283 -11.39 13.39 16.49
C HIS A 283 -10.64 12.07 16.25
N LEU A 284 -9.46 11.89 16.88
CA LEU A 284 -8.76 10.60 16.89
C LEU A 284 -9.59 9.51 17.54
N GLU A 285 -10.45 9.86 18.50
CA GLU A 285 -11.41 8.94 19.14
C GLU A 285 -12.27 8.18 18.12
N LEU A 286 -12.49 8.71 16.91
CA LEU A 286 -13.19 7.98 15.84
C LEU A 286 -12.42 6.71 15.43
N PHE A 287 -11.09 6.78 15.31
CA PHE A 287 -10.27 5.62 14.96
C PHE A 287 -10.24 4.57 16.08
N ASP A 288 -10.33 5.02 17.33
CA ASP A 288 -10.33 4.13 18.50
C ASP A 288 -11.75 3.67 18.89
N SER A 289 -12.79 4.17 18.23
CA SER A 289 -14.18 3.90 18.61
C SER A 289 -14.64 2.47 18.26
N ARG A 290 -14.01 1.86 17.25
CA ARG A 290 -14.28 0.50 16.77
C ARG A 290 -13.04 -0.08 16.12
N ASP A 291 -12.95 -1.40 16.10
CA ASP A 291 -11.99 -2.11 15.27
C ASP A 291 -12.50 -2.07 13.82
N TRP A 292 -12.06 -1.06 13.07
CA TRP A 292 -12.40 -0.91 11.66
C TRP A 292 -11.70 -1.97 10.80
N GLY A 293 -12.40 -2.47 9.78
CA GLY A 293 -11.93 -3.43 8.77
C GLY A 293 -12.14 -2.96 7.34
#